data_AF-A0A3A4PYU7-F1
#
_entry.id   AF-A0A3A4PYU7-F1
#
_cell.length_a   1.000
_cell.length_b   1.000
_cell.length_c   1.000
_cell.angle_alpha   90.00
_cell.angle_beta   90.00
_cell.angle_gamma   90.00
#
_symmetry.space_group_name_H-M   'P 1'
#
loop_
_entity.id
_entity.type
_entity.pdbx_description
1 polymer ?
#
loop_
_entity_poly.entity_id
_entity_poly.type
_entity_poly.pdbx_seq_one_letter_code
_entity_poly.pdbx_strand_id
1 'polypeptide(L)'
;MHRTTKNDPFGNLMDWGPVLDILGELADDGKLTKYQPGLIRILRYKGNWQLREEALKRVGEVQEPSDELILQVIDILDDDNIYYDARILAGNALVQLLKNLPDNYNHEISTAVQKVIDKHRKIPQPRFFKNALEYFHSELRQTPLFMN
;
A
#
# COMPACT_ATOMS: atom_id res chain seq x y z
N MET A 1 6.21 -9.45 -26.19
CA MET A 1 6.86 -10.49 -25.34
C MET A 1 6.63 -10.11 -23.89
N HIS A 2 5.66 -10.73 -23.20
CA HIS A 2 5.45 -10.52 -21.77
C HIS A 2 6.50 -11.33 -21.01
N ARG A 3 7.44 -10.67 -20.34
CA ARG A 3 8.30 -11.34 -19.35
C ARG A 3 7.39 -11.70 -18.18
N THR A 4 7.09 -12.98 -17.99
CA THR A 4 6.56 -13.48 -16.72
C THR A 4 7.63 -13.28 -15.66
N THR A 5 7.56 -12.15 -14.96
CA THR A 5 8.23 -11.95 -13.69
C THR A 5 7.77 -13.08 -12.77
N LYS A 6 8.72 -13.86 -12.26
CA LYS A 6 8.47 -14.95 -11.31
C LYS A 6 7.59 -14.38 -10.18
N ASN A 7 6.44 -14.99 -9.91
CA ASN A 7 5.44 -14.57 -8.92
C ASN A 7 4.55 -13.35 -9.29
N ASP A 8 4.17 -13.20 -10.55
CA ASP A 8 3.10 -12.28 -10.98
C ASP A 8 1.97 -13.03 -11.73
N PRO A 9 0.85 -13.36 -11.05
CA PRO A 9 -0.24 -14.12 -11.63
C PRO A 9 -1.26 -13.24 -12.39
N PHE A 10 -1.14 -11.91 -12.31
CA PHE A 10 -2.21 -10.98 -12.69
C PHE A 10 -2.30 -10.69 -14.20
N GLY A 11 -1.53 -11.38 -15.05
CA GLY A 11 -1.70 -11.31 -16.51
C GLY A 11 -1.77 -9.88 -17.08
N ASN A 12 -2.78 -9.61 -17.90
CA ASN A 12 -3.01 -8.31 -18.54
C ASN A 12 -3.89 -7.40 -17.67
N LEU A 13 -3.33 -6.32 -17.12
CA LEU A 13 -4.06 -5.38 -16.25
C LEU A 13 -5.16 -4.56 -16.96
N MET A 14 -5.17 -4.54 -18.31
CA MET A 14 -6.28 -3.95 -19.07
C MET A 14 -7.53 -4.83 -19.02
N ASP A 15 -7.34 -6.14 -18.87
CA ASP A 15 -8.43 -7.10 -18.69
C ASP A 15 -8.67 -7.30 -17.19
N TRP A 16 -9.22 -6.27 -16.56
CA TRP A 16 -9.20 -6.11 -15.11
C TRP A 16 -10.16 -7.05 -14.36
N GLY A 17 -11.18 -7.60 -15.02
CA GLY A 17 -12.12 -8.54 -14.40
C GLY A 17 -11.40 -9.79 -13.85
N PRO A 18 -10.70 -10.56 -14.71
CA PRO A 18 -9.88 -11.69 -14.27
C PRO A 18 -8.81 -11.32 -13.24
N VAL A 19 -8.27 -10.10 -13.30
CA VAL A 19 -7.27 -9.63 -12.32
C VAL A 19 -7.89 -9.51 -10.93
N LEU A 20 -9.10 -8.95 -10.84
CA LEU A 20 -9.83 -8.82 -9.58
C LEU A 20 -10.22 -10.19 -9.02
N ASP A 21 -10.64 -11.12 -9.87
CA ASP A 21 -10.96 -12.50 -9.45
C ASP A 21 -9.73 -13.16 -8.83
N ILE A 22 -8.58 -13.11 -9.53
CA ILE A 22 -7.30 -13.65 -9.03
C ILE A 22 -6.87 -12.95 -7.73
N LEU A 23 -7.01 -11.63 -7.65
CA LEU A 23 -6.65 -10.87 -6.44
C LEU A 23 -7.51 -11.30 -5.25
N GLY A 24 -8.82 -11.47 -5.46
CA GLY A 24 -9.76 -11.95 -4.44
C GLY A 24 -9.41 -13.36 -3.96
N GLU A 25 -9.22 -14.30 -4.90
CA GLU A 25 -8.85 -15.68 -4.57
C GLU A 25 -7.54 -15.77 -3.78
N LEU A 26 -6.51 -15.01 -4.19
CA LEU A 26 -5.22 -15.02 -3.50
C LEU A 26 -5.30 -14.38 -2.11
N ALA A 27 -6.17 -13.39 -1.92
CA ALA A 27 -6.41 -12.76 -0.63
C ALA A 27 -7.15 -13.72 0.31
N ASP A 28 -8.26 -14.31 -0.16
CA ASP A 28 -9.08 -15.24 0.61
C ASP A 28 -8.30 -16.51 1.00
N ASP A 29 -7.35 -16.94 0.17
CA ASP A 29 -6.43 -18.05 0.45
C ASP A 29 -5.20 -17.67 1.31
N GLY A 30 -5.02 -16.40 1.68
CA GLY A 30 -3.85 -15.93 2.44
C GLY A 30 -2.52 -16.02 1.66
N LYS A 31 -2.56 -15.97 0.33
CA LYS A 31 -1.41 -16.20 -0.56
C LYS A 31 -0.74 -14.92 -1.06
N LEU A 32 -1.26 -13.73 -0.72
CA LEU A 32 -0.76 -12.44 -1.22
C LEU A 32 0.73 -12.22 -0.96
N THR A 33 1.26 -12.69 0.17
CA THR A 33 2.69 -12.61 0.53
C THR A 33 3.62 -13.16 -0.55
N LYS A 34 3.19 -14.20 -1.27
CA LYS A 34 3.99 -14.81 -2.33
C LYS A 34 4.04 -13.96 -3.61
N TYR A 35 3.04 -13.11 -3.83
CA TYR A 35 2.77 -12.45 -5.11
C TYR A 35 2.92 -10.92 -5.05
N GLN A 36 3.72 -10.41 -4.09
CA GLN A 36 4.00 -8.97 -3.93
C GLN A 36 4.48 -8.26 -5.21
N PRO A 37 5.35 -8.86 -6.07
CA PRO A 37 5.73 -8.21 -7.34
C PRO A 37 4.55 -7.88 -8.24
N GLY A 38 3.54 -8.77 -8.27
CA GLY A 38 2.30 -8.54 -9.00
C GLY A 38 1.44 -7.44 -8.38
N LEU A 39 1.36 -7.39 -7.04
CA LEU A 39 0.65 -6.32 -6.32
C LEU A 39 1.28 -4.95 -6.59
N ILE A 40 2.62 -4.86 -6.56
CA ILE A 40 3.36 -3.64 -6.91
C ILE A 40 3.03 -3.20 -8.34
N ARG A 41 2.97 -4.14 -9.30
CA ARG A 41 2.61 -3.83 -10.69
C ARG A 41 1.18 -3.28 -10.79
N ILE A 42 0.23 -3.85 -10.05
CA ILE A 42 -1.14 -3.33 -9.97
C ILE A 42 -1.16 -1.91 -9.41
N LEU A 43 -0.49 -1.67 -8.27
CA LEU A 43 -0.45 -0.37 -7.61
C LEU A 43 0.16 0.73 -8.50
N ARG A 44 1.20 0.39 -9.27
CA ARG A 44 1.83 1.29 -10.26
C ARG A 44 0.94 1.58 -11.47
N TYR A 45 0.00 0.69 -11.79
CA TYR A 45 -0.82 0.83 -12.98
C TYR A 45 -1.79 2.02 -12.84
N LYS A 46 -1.69 2.98 -13.75
CA LYS A 46 -2.51 4.20 -13.77
C LYS A 46 -3.79 4.07 -14.60
N GLY A 47 -3.94 2.99 -15.37
CA GLY A 47 -5.02 2.83 -16.34
C GLY A 47 -6.36 2.38 -15.76
N ASN A 48 -6.40 1.94 -14.51
CA ASN A 48 -7.63 1.49 -13.86
C ASN A 48 -7.64 1.85 -12.37
N TRP A 49 -8.48 2.81 -12.00
CA TRP A 49 -8.59 3.29 -10.62
C TRP A 49 -9.21 2.23 -9.69
N GLN A 50 -10.22 1.50 -10.18
CA GLN A 50 -10.90 0.45 -9.41
C GLN A 50 -9.94 -0.68 -9.04
N LEU A 51 -9.13 -1.12 -10.01
CA LEU A 51 -8.13 -2.16 -9.77
C LEU A 51 -7.11 -1.74 -8.70
N ARG A 52 -6.70 -0.47 -8.70
CA ARG A 52 -5.81 0.07 -7.66
C ARG A 52 -6.49 0.08 -6.29
N GLU A 53 -7.74 0.54 -6.19
CA GLU A 53 -8.45 0.56 -4.91
C GLU A 53 -8.64 -0.84 -4.33
N GLU A 54 -9.06 -1.80 -5.15
CA GLU A 54 -9.23 -3.20 -4.71
C GLU A 54 -7.91 -3.80 -4.25
N ALA A 55 -6.80 -3.51 -4.92
CA ALA A 55 -5.47 -3.90 -4.46
C ALA A 55 -5.11 -3.24 -3.12
N LEU A 56 -5.35 -1.93 -2.95
CA LEU A 56 -5.05 -1.23 -1.70
C LEU A 56 -5.90 -1.75 -0.52
N LYS A 57 -7.15 -2.16 -0.75
CA LYS A 57 -8.00 -2.75 0.28
C LYS A 57 -7.43 -4.07 0.84
N ARG A 58 -6.73 -4.84 0.00
CA ARG A 58 -6.21 -6.18 0.36
C ARG A 58 -4.72 -6.20 0.68
N VAL A 59 -3.93 -5.24 0.20
CA VAL A 59 -2.46 -5.27 0.33
C VAL A 59 -2.00 -5.29 1.79
N GLY A 60 -2.78 -4.73 2.72
CA GLY A 60 -2.51 -4.77 4.15
C GLY A 60 -2.51 -6.18 4.77
N GLU A 61 -3.05 -7.18 4.08
CA GLU A 61 -3.08 -8.59 4.52
C GLU A 61 -1.73 -9.30 4.28
N VAL A 62 -0.82 -8.69 3.50
CA VAL A 62 0.51 -9.24 3.22
C VAL A 62 1.32 -9.36 4.52
N GLN A 63 1.67 -10.60 4.85
CA GLN A 63 2.65 -10.92 5.88
C GLN A 63 4.07 -10.75 5.35
N GLU A 64 5.00 -10.29 6.20
CA GLU A 64 6.40 -10.02 5.83
C GLU A 64 6.50 -9.18 4.53
N PRO A 65 5.92 -7.96 4.52
CA PRO A 65 5.93 -7.14 3.32
C PRO A 65 7.34 -6.68 2.97
N SER A 66 7.63 -6.68 1.67
CA SER A 66 8.89 -6.19 1.13
C SER A 66 8.95 -4.66 1.20
N ASP A 67 10.15 -4.14 1.33
CA ASP A 67 10.45 -2.70 1.28
C ASP A 67 9.87 -2.07 0.01
N GLU A 68 9.96 -2.75 -1.14
CA GLU A 68 9.42 -2.26 -2.41
C GLU A 68 7.89 -2.10 -2.36
N LEU A 69 7.18 -3.03 -1.72
CA LEU A 69 5.74 -2.94 -1.56
C LEU A 69 5.36 -1.77 -0.64
N ILE A 70 6.06 -1.62 0.49
CA ILE A 70 5.82 -0.53 1.43
C ILE A 70 6.07 0.82 0.76
N LEU A 71 7.22 0.98 0.10
CA LEU A 71 7.57 2.20 -0.63
C LEU A 71 6.54 2.52 -1.71
N GLN A 72 6.03 1.52 -2.43
CA GLN A 72 4.99 1.74 -3.42
C GLN A 72 3.67 2.25 -2.81
N VAL A 73 3.31 1.81 -1.60
CA VAL A 73 2.13 2.33 -0.88
C VAL A 73 2.39 3.75 -0.37
N ILE A 74 3.61 4.04 0.13
CA ILE A 74 4.04 5.38 0.53
C ILE A 74 3.96 6.35 -0.66
N ASP A 75 4.43 5.94 -1.84
CA ASP A 75 4.37 6.75 -3.06
C ASP A 75 2.92 7.12 -3.42
N ILE A 76 1.96 6.20 -3.23
CA ILE A 76 0.55 6.50 -3.50
C ILE A 76 -0.02 7.49 -2.47
N LEU A 77 0.31 7.32 -1.19
CA LEU A 77 -0.12 8.25 -0.14
C LEU A 77 0.41 9.67 -0.38
N ASP A 78 1.66 9.79 -0.84
CA ASP A 78 2.38 11.06 -1.00
C ASP A 78 2.16 11.74 -2.37
N ASP A 79 1.57 11.05 -3.36
CA ASP A 79 1.32 11.62 -4.69
C ASP A 79 0.10 12.55 -4.70
N ASP A 80 0.36 13.85 -4.78
CA ASP A 80 -0.65 14.90 -4.85
C ASP A 80 -1.47 14.89 -6.15
N ASN A 81 -1.10 14.08 -7.14
CA ASN A 81 -1.87 13.88 -8.38
C ASN A 81 -2.84 12.69 -8.30
N ILE A 82 -2.84 11.93 -7.21
CA ILE A 82 -3.78 10.84 -6.98
C ILE A 82 -5.01 11.37 -6.23
N TYR A 83 -6.19 10.88 -6.61
CA TYR A 83 -7.44 11.20 -5.94
C TYR A 83 -7.42 10.71 -4.48
N TYR A 84 -8.05 11.47 -3.58
CA TYR A 84 -7.86 11.26 -2.15
C TYR A 84 -8.29 9.89 -1.63
N ASP A 85 -9.30 9.24 -2.21
CA ASP A 85 -9.75 7.92 -1.74
C ASP A 85 -8.63 6.87 -1.83
N ALA A 86 -7.87 6.85 -2.93
CA ALA A 86 -6.69 5.97 -3.02
C ALA A 86 -5.59 6.35 -2.02
N ARG A 87 -5.40 7.64 -1.73
CA ARG A 87 -4.42 8.09 -0.73
C ARG A 87 -4.83 7.65 0.68
N ILE A 88 -6.12 7.73 1.01
CA ILE A 88 -6.68 7.27 2.28
C ILE A 88 -6.55 5.75 2.40
N LEU A 89 -6.90 5.01 1.35
CA LEU A 89 -6.70 3.55 1.30
C LEU A 89 -5.22 3.17 1.46
N ALA A 90 -4.30 3.93 0.85
CA ALA A 90 -2.87 3.72 1.01
C ALA A 90 -2.40 3.96 2.45
N GLY A 91 -2.88 5.00 3.13
CA GLY A 91 -2.59 5.21 4.55
C GLY A 91 -3.07 4.06 5.43
N ASN A 92 -4.30 3.59 5.21
CA ASN A 92 -4.85 2.44 5.94
C ASN A 92 -4.05 1.15 5.69
N ALA A 93 -3.72 0.88 4.42
CA ALA A 93 -2.92 -0.27 4.03
C ALA A 93 -1.52 -0.23 4.66
N LEU A 94 -0.88 0.94 4.65
CA LEU A 94 0.45 1.14 5.20
C LEU A 94 0.49 0.83 6.70
N VAL A 95 -0.51 1.22 7.48
CA VAL A 95 -0.61 0.84 8.91
C VAL A 95 -0.56 -0.68 9.08
N GLN A 96 -1.35 -1.41 8.28
CA GLN A 96 -1.41 -2.88 8.38
C GLN A 96 -0.10 -3.53 7.96
N LEU A 97 0.49 -3.06 6.85
CA LEU A 97 1.81 -3.53 6.40
C LEU A 97 2.88 -3.35 7.49
N LEU A 98 2.90 -2.19 8.15
CA LEU A 98 3.87 -1.91 9.20
C LEU A 98 3.64 -2.73 10.47
N LYS A 99 2.40 -3.16 10.75
CA LYS A 99 2.09 -4.11 11.84
C LYS A 99 2.59 -5.53 11.53
N ASN A 100 2.76 -5.87 10.25
CA ASN A 100 3.24 -7.18 9.79
C ASN A 100 4.77 -7.23 9.59
N LEU A 101 5.49 -6.18 10.00
CA LEU A 101 6.95 -6.17 9.99
C LEU A 101 7.52 -6.91 11.21
N PRO A 102 8.68 -7.57 11.09
CA PRO A 102 9.37 -8.15 12.24
C PRO A 102 9.89 -7.06 13.19
N ASP A 103 9.99 -7.37 14.49
CA ASP A 103 10.39 -6.41 15.54
C ASP A 103 11.79 -5.78 15.32
N ASN A 104 12.66 -6.43 14.55
CA ASN A 104 14.03 -6.00 14.27
C ASN A 104 14.19 -5.33 12.89
N TYR A 105 13.09 -4.86 12.30
CA TYR A 105 13.07 -4.33 10.95
C TYR A 105 13.78 -2.96 10.81
N ASN A 106 14.31 -2.70 9.61
CA ASN A 106 15.24 -1.61 9.26
C ASN A 106 14.64 -0.19 9.47
N HIS A 107 15.51 0.77 9.84
CA HIS A 107 15.21 2.19 10.08
C HIS A 107 14.95 3.02 8.80
N GLU A 108 15.21 2.51 7.60
CA GLU A 108 14.97 3.27 6.36
C GLU A 108 13.48 3.50 6.09
N ILE A 109 12.64 2.49 6.31
CA ILE A 109 11.19 2.61 6.13
C ILE A 109 10.58 3.56 7.15
N SER A 110 11.03 3.52 8.42
CA SER A 110 10.53 4.47 9.42
C SER A 110 10.85 5.92 9.05
N THR A 111 12.03 6.16 8.48
CA THR A 111 12.44 7.46 7.95
C THR A 111 11.56 7.93 6.80
N ALA A 112 11.24 7.05 5.85
CA ALA A 112 10.36 7.36 4.72
C ALA A 112 8.94 7.73 5.19
N VAL A 113 8.38 6.96 6.12
CA VAL A 113 7.07 7.23 6.73
C VAL A 113 7.08 8.58 7.44
N GLN A 114 8.08 8.86 8.29
CA GLN A 114 8.17 10.12 9.01
C GLN A 114 8.25 11.34 8.07
N LYS A 115 8.96 11.21 6.94
CA LYS A 115 9.05 12.26 5.93
C LYS A 115 7.69 12.62 5.33
N VAL A 116 6.86 11.62 5.03
CA VAL A 116 5.49 11.83 4.50
C VAL A 116 4.59 12.49 5.54
N ILE A 117 4.67 12.05 6.80
CA ILE A 117 3.96 12.67 7.94
C ILE A 117 4.32 14.16 8.03
N ASP A 118 5.60 14.48 8.04
CA ASP A 118 6.09 15.85 8.22
C ASP A 118 5.71 16.76 7.06
N LYS A 119 5.75 16.24 5.82
CA LYS A 119 5.28 16.97 4.63
C LYS A 119 3.80 17.30 4.76
N HIS A 120 2.96 16.31 5.07
CA HIS A 120 1.51 16.51 5.12
C HIS A 120 1.03 17.34 6.30
N ARG A 121 1.79 17.42 7.39
CA ARG A 121 1.51 18.35 8.50
C ARG A 121 1.76 19.81 8.13
N LYS A 122 2.70 20.08 7.23
CA LYS A 122 3.08 21.45 6.83
C LYS A 122 2.18 22.02 5.73
N ILE A 123 1.61 21.15 4.89
CA ILE A 123 0.78 21.55 3.75
C ILE A 123 -0.69 21.55 4.17
N PRO A 124 -1.45 22.63 3.94
CA PRO A 124 -2.90 22.62 4.15
C PRO A 124 -3.57 21.52 3.31
N GLN A 125 -4.30 20.62 3.98
CA GLN A 125 -5.05 19.54 3.34
C GLN A 125 -6.57 19.80 3.46
N PRO A 126 -7.39 19.31 2.52
CA PRO A 126 -8.83 19.27 2.72
C PRO A 126 -9.20 18.56 4.02
N ARG A 127 -10.24 19.04 4.72
CA ARG A 127 -10.59 18.56 6.07
C ARG A 127 -10.74 17.04 6.17
N PHE A 128 -11.39 16.42 5.18
CA PHE A 128 -11.59 14.97 5.17
C PHE A 128 -10.27 14.20 5.08
N PHE A 129 -9.34 14.65 4.22
CA PHE A 129 -8.02 14.02 4.09
C PHE A 129 -7.14 14.29 5.31
N LYS A 130 -7.22 15.49 5.87
CA LYS A 130 -6.56 15.82 7.14
C LYS A 130 -6.98 14.87 8.26
N ASN A 131 -8.29 14.61 8.41
CA ASN A 131 -8.79 13.67 9.42
C ASN A 131 -8.25 12.25 9.18
N ALA A 132 -8.19 11.80 7.92
CA ALA A 132 -7.61 10.50 7.59
C ALA A 132 -6.11 10.43 7.93
N LEU A 133 -5.34 11.49 7.68
CA LEU A 133 -3.94 11.57 8.08
C LEU A 133 -3.75 11.59 9.60
N GLU A 134 -4.63 12.26 10.35
CA GLU A 134 -4.62 12.25 11.81
C GLU A 134 -4.90 10.84 12.36
N TYR A 135 -5.87 10.12 11.78
CA TYR A 135 -6.13 8.72 12.11
C TYR A 135 -4.92 7.84 11.80
N PHE A 136 -4.36 7.95 10.60
CA PHE A 136 -3.14 7.26 10.18
C PHE A 136 -1.98 7.50 11.18
N HIS A 137 -1.70 8.75 11.55
CA HIS A 137 -0.67 9.06 12.55
C HIS A 137 -0.96 8.46 13.93
N SER A 138 -2.24 8.40 14.33
CA SER A 138 -2.63 7.82 15.62
C SER A 138 -2.42 6.31 15.66
N GLU A 139 -2.67 5.63 14.55
CA GLU A 139 -2.45 4.19 14.38
C GLU A 139 -0.96 3.85 14.30
N LEU A 140 -0.15 4.68 13.62
CA LEU A 140 1.29 4.45 13.52
C LEU A 140 1.98 4.45 14.89
N ARG A 141 1.55 5.29 15.84
CA ARG A 141 2.10 5.30 17.20
C ARG A 141 1.86 4.00 17.96
N GLN A 142 0.94 3.17 17.47
CA GLN A 142 0.63 1.87 18.04
C GLN A 142 1.35 0.72 17.32
N THR A 143 2.15 1.00 16.28
CA THR A 143 2.91 -0.06 15.60
C THR A 143 4.27 -0.26 16.29
N PRO A 144 4.81 -1.50 16.34
CA PRO A 144 6.07 -1.80 17.01
C PRO A 144 7.23 -0.90 16.55
N LEU A 145 7.22 -0.52 15.27
CA LEU A 145 8.23 0.34 14.65
C LEU A 145 8.33 1.75 15.28
N PHE A 146 7.26 2.25 15.90
CA PHE A 146 7.20 3.62 16.44
C PHE A 146 6.81 3.67 17.93
N MET A 147 6.84 2.53 18.64
CA MET A 147 6.45 2.41 20.05
C MET A 147 7.53 2.84 21.08
N ASN A 148 8.49 3.69 20.70
CA ASN A 148 9.55 4.19 21.58
C ASN A 148 9.28 5.59 22.15
#